data_AF-A0A7W8ZB43-F1
#
_entry.id   AF-A0A7W8ZB43-F1
#
_cell.length_a   1.000
_cell.length_b   1.000
_cell.length_c   1.000
_cell.angle_alpha   90.00
_cell.angle_beta   90.00
_cell.angle_gamma   90.00
#
_symmetry.space_group_name_H-M   'P 1'
#
loop_
_entity.id
_entity.type
_entity.pdbx_description
1 polymer ?
#
loop_
_entity_poly.entity_id
_entity_poly.type
_entity_poly.pdbx_seq_one_letter_code
_entity_poly.pdbx_strand_id
1 'polypeptide(L)'
;MTRDVGTTRRTAREPAAGRPDEPEASRPGGGGDVRPRPGGSRRSELAAFLRSRRARLSPADVGLPPGLRRRTPGLRREEVAQLAGVGVTWYTWLEQGRRINASVQVLDAVARTLRLDTAEREHLYRLADVPEVRPLPGCDALEPEIHEILANLDPLPAAVYNTRYDLLAWNVPYAALFPGLVRGEPPGRNAIWQCFTCPTCCNPFVDAVDERALMVATLRAGFVRHLGEPSWEDFVRRLSKESPTFAAMWADHEVARPGTRMKIFQHSVVGTVRARSTSMALATPPETRMVVYTPMDEESRARITWLMDHPEARPDHTH
;
A
#
# COMPACT_ATOMS: atom_id res chain seq x y z
N MET A 1 -69.87 5.83 -3.15
CA MET A 1 -70.92 5.40 -4.11
C MET A 1 -70.25 4.45 -5.09
N THR A 2 -70.35 3.13 -4.87
CA THR A 2 -71.30 2.19 -5.55
C THR A 2 -71.04 2.16 -7.05
N ARG A 3 -70.54 1.08 -7.66
CA ARG A 3 -71.14 -0.27 -7.96
C ARG A 3 -70.68 -0.53 -9.43
N ASP A 4 -70.61 -1.70 -10.05
CA ASP A 4 -70.98 -3.09 -9.77
C ASP A 4 -70.39 -3.96 -10.91
N VAL A 5 -70.19 -5.26 -10.63
CA VAL A 5 -70.60 -6.47 -11.41
C VAL A 5 -70.32 -6.47 -12.94
N GLY A 6 -69.75 -7.50 -13.56
CA GLY A 6 -69.56 -8.90 -13.22
C GLY A 6 -69.88 -9.79 -14.45
N THR A 7 -69.33 -11.01 -14.45
CA THR A 7 -69.99 -12.23 -14.96
C THR A 7 -69.84 -12.61 -16.46
N THR A 8 -68.90 -13.57 -16.68
CA THR A 8 -69.12 -14.91 -17.28
C THR A 8 -69.46 -15.06 -18.78
N ARG A 9 -68.64 -15.83 -19.53
CA ARG A 9 -69.01 -17.18 -20.04
C ARG A 9 -67.91 -17.85 -20.86
N ARG A 10 -68.02 -19.18 -20.85
CA ARG A 10 -67.16 -20.26 -21.32
C ARG A 10 -67.85 -20.97 -22.48
N THR A 11 -67.10 -21.35 -23.53
CA THR A 11 -67.40 -22.39 -24.55
C THR A 11 -66.06 -22.75 -25.22
N ALA A 12 -65.38 -23.89 -25.01
CA ALA A 12 -65.66 -25.30 -25.36
C ALA A 12 -65.84 -25.58 -26.87
N ARG A 13 -64.80 -26.12 -27.56
CA ARG A 13 -64.82 -27.44 -28.29
C ARG A 13 -63.51 -27.76 -29.06
N GLU A 14 -63.03 -28.99 -28.85
CA GLU A 14 -62.11 -29.91 -29.55
C GLU A 14 -62.46 -30.21 -31.05
N PRO A 15 -61.78 -31.12 -31.84
CA PRO A 15 -60.52 -31.91 -31.67
C PRO A 15 -59.61 -32.19 -32.93
N ALA A 16 -58.44 -32.82 -32.69
CA ALA A 16 -57.75 -33.98 -33.34
C ALA A 16 -57.11 -34.03 -34.77
N ALA A 17 -55.98 -34.80 -34.80
CA ALA A 17 -55.28 -35.57 -35.86
C ALA A 17 -54.31 -34.81 -36.79
N GLY A 18 -53.11 -35.26 -37.19
CA GLY A 18 -52.31 -36.51 -37.06
C GLY A 18 -50.97 -36.32 -37.85
N ARG A 19 -49.92 -37.11 -37.54
CA ARG A 19 -48.50 -37.03 -38.02
C ARG A 19 -48.26 -37.43 -39.50
N PRO A 20 -47.05 -37.19 -40.08
CA PRO A 20 -46.01 -38.26 -40.15
C PRO A 20 -44.51 -37.79 -40.05
N ASP A 21 -43.59 -38.76 -40.16
CA ASP A 21 -42.21 -38.91 -39.65
C ASP A 21 -40.99 -38.26 -40.40
N GLU A 22 -39.94 -37.96 -39.60
CA GLU A 22 -38.44 -38.08 -39.73
C GLU A 22 -37.62 -37.47 -40.93
N PRO A 23 -36.26 -37.25 -40.86
CA PRO A 23 -35.26 -37.65 -39.86
C PRO A 23 -34.19 -36.60 -39.39
N GLU A 24 -33.62 -36.90 -38.21
CA GLU A 24 -32.22 -36.81 -37.75
C GLU A 24 -31.26 -35.66 -38.18
N ALA A 25 -30.87 -34.84 -37.20
CA ALA A 25 -29.55 -34.19 -37.17
C ALA A 25 -28.94 -34.22 -35.75
N SER A 26 -27.91 -35.05 -35.64
CA SER A 26 -26.95 -35.19 -34.54
C SER A 26 -26.45 -33.86 -33.95
N ARG A 27 -26.29 -33.77 -32.61
CA ARG A 27 -25.06 -33.34 -31.88
C ARG A 27 -25.26 -33.19 -30.36
N PRO A 28 -24.18 -33.20 -29.55
CA PRO A 28 -24.07 -34.04 -28.36
C PRO A 28 -24.22 -33.30 -27.02
N GLY A 29 -24.69 -34.04 -26.03
CA GLY A 29 -23.92 -34.39 -24.82
C GLY A 29 -23.27 -33.27 -24.00
N GLY A 30 -23.96 -32.87 -22.93
CA GLY A 30 -23.42 -32.91 -21.57
C GLY A 30 -22.13 -32.13 -21.30
N GLY A 31 -22.14 -30.81 -21.54
CA GLY A 31 -21.15 -29.91 -20.95
C GLY A 31 -21.50 -29.64 -19.50
N GLY A 32 -20.79 -30.31 -18.58
CA GLY A 32 -20.93 -30.10 -17.14
C GLY A 32 -20.80 -28.62 -16.78
N ASP A 33 -21.78 -28.14 -16.03
CA ASP A 33 -21.72 -26.87 -15.32
C ASP A 33 -20.51 -26.90 -14.38
N VAL A 34 -19.38 -26.33 -14.83
CA VAL A 34 -18.19 -26.11 -14.01
C VAL A 34 -18.52 -24.98 -13.05
N ARG A 35 -19.30 -25.32 -12.02
CA ARG A 35 -19.33 -24.53 -10.80
C ARG A 35 -17.90 -24.51 -10.23
N PRO A 36 -17.31 -23.33 -9.96
CA PRO A 36 -16.05 -23.28 -9.24
C PRO A 36 -16.25 -23.95 -7.87
N ARG A 37 -15.41 -24.96 -7.58
CA ARG A 37 -15.37 -25.62 -6.27
C ARG A 37 -15.16 -24.55 -5.19
N PRO A 38 -15.84 -24.64 -4.02
CA PRO A 38 -15.58 -23.70 -2.93
C PRO A 38 -14.12 -23.88 -2.48
N GLY A 39 -13.29 -22.88 -2.77
CA GLY A 39 -11.90 -22.82 -2.34
C GLY A 39 -11.81 -22.99 -0.83
N GLY A 40 -10.86 -23.82 -0.37
CA GLY A 40 -10.61 -24.01 1.05
C GLY A 40 -10.40 -22.68 1.75
N SER A 41 -10.77 -22.59 3.04
CA SER A 41 -10.51 -21.38 3.84
C SER A 41 -9.08 -20.90 3.63
N ARG A 42 -8.85 -19.59 3.48
CA ARG A 42 -7.52 -18.92 3.39
C ARG A 42 -6.44 -19.53 4.31
N ARG A 43 -6.86 -20.05 5.48
CA ARG A 43 -5.99 -20.75 6.44
C ARG A 43 -5.49 -22.12 5.97
N SER A 44 -6.30 -22.85 5.21
CA SER A 44 -5.89 -24.10 4.57
C SER A 44 -4.86 -23.86 3.46
N GLU A 45 -4.97 -22.75 2.74
CA GLU A 45 -3.98 -22.30 1.76
C GLU A 45 -2.67 -21.86 2.47
N LEU A 46 -2.75 -21.10 3.56
CA LEU A 46 -1.60 -20.76 4.41
C LEU A 46 -0.84 -22.02 4.88
N ALA A 47 -1.59 -23.00 5.38
CA ALA A 47 -1.07 -24.26 5.87
C ALA A 47 -0.36 -25.06 4.75
N ALA A 48 -0.95 -25.09 3.55
CA ALA A 48 -0.36 -25.76 2.39
C ALA A 48 0.91 -25.03 1.90
N PHE A 49 0.86 -23.71 1.86
CA PHE A 49 1.99 -22.86 1.45
C PHE A 49 3.20 -23.06 2.36
N LEU A 50 3.03 -22.95 3.68
CA LEU A 50 4.11 -23.14 4.65
C LEU A 50 4.71 -24.56 4.59
N ARG A 51 3.87 -25.59 4.39
CA ARG A 51 4.34 -26.98 4.19
C ARG A 51 5.22 -27.11 2.96
N SER A 52 4.81 -26.49 1.85
CA SER A 52 5.56 -26.51 0.60
C SER A 52 6.94 -25.85 0.75
N ARG A 53 6.98 -24.63 1.33
CA ARG A 53 8.23 -23.88 1.53
C ARG A 53 9.19 -24.58 2.49
N ARG A 54 8.66 -25.21 3.55
CA ARG A 54 9.46 -26.01 4.50
C ARG A 54 10.06 -27.27 3.84
N ALA A 55 9.32 -27.94 2.97
CA ALA A 55 9.80 -29.14 2.28
C ALA A 55 10.92 -28.85 1.25
N ARG A 56 10.99 -27.61 0.74
CA ARG A 56 11.98 -27.16 -0.26
C ARG A 56 13.38 -26.96 0.33
N LEU A 57 13.50 -26.59 1.60
CA LEU A 57 14.79 -26.28 2.23
C LEU A 57 15.41 -27.49 2.90
N SER A 58 16.70 -27.74 2.64
CA SER A 58 17.49 -28.71 3.37
C SER A 58 18.05 -28.10 4.67
N PRO A 59 18.44 -28.92 5.66
CA PRO A 59 19.13 -28.45 6.85
C PRO A 59 20.41 -27.66 6.54
N ALA A 60 21.15 -28.10 5.51
CA ALA A 60 22.38 -27.44 5.08
C ALA A 60 22.11 -26.02 4.58
N ASP A 61 20.97 -25.78 3.91
CA ASP A 61 20.59 -24.45 3.42
C ASP A 61 20.38 -23.43 4.55
N VAL A 62 20.16 -23.89 5.79
CA VAL A 62 19.95 -23.03 6.96
C VAL A 62 21.03 -23.19 8.02
N GLY A 63 22.18 -23.79 7.66
CA GLY A 63 23.34 -23.93 8.55
C GLY A 63 23.18 -25.00 9.63
N LEU A 64 22.22 -25.93 9.48
CA LEU A 64 22.04 -27.07 10.38
C LEU A 64 22.77 -28.30 9.85
N PRO A 65 23.39 -29.12 10.72
CA PRO A 65 24.04 -30.34 10.30
C PRO A 65 23.00 -31.34 9.74
N PRO A 66 23.33 -32.10 8.69
CA PRO A 66 22.47 -33.15 8.17
C PRO A 66 22.40 -34.31 9.19
N GLY A 67 21.42 -34.25 10.09
CA GLY A 67 21.24 -35.26 11.15
C GLY A 67 21.06 -36.69 10.61
N LEU A 68 21.48 -37.69 11.40
CA LEU A 68 21.41 -39.11 11.04
C LEU A 68 19.95 -39.59 10.87
N ARG A 69 19.65 -40.15 9.68
CA ARG A 69 18.37 -40.79 9.27
C ARG A 69 17.12 -39.91 9.42
N ARG A 70 16.73 -39.21 8.35
CA ARG A 70 15.46 -38.45 8.26
C ARG A 70 14.40 -39.21 7.45
N ARG A 71 13.17 -39.25 7.97
CA ARG A 71 11.98 -39.78 7.26
C ARG A 71 11.22 -38.73 6.45
N THR A 72 11.47 -37.44 6.69
CA THR A 72 10.75 -36.34 6.03
C THR A 72 11.76 -35.52 5.23
N PRO A 73 11.53 -35.30 3.92
CA PRO A 73 12.34 -34.38 3.14
C PRO A 73 12.14 -32.93 3.62
N GLY A 74 13.23 -32.18 3.67
CA GLY A 74 13.27 -30.78 4.09
C GLY A 74 13.44 -30.52 5.60
N LEU A 75 13.11 -29.31 6.04
CA LEU A 75 13.20 -28.91 7.45
C LEU A 75 12.06 -29.50 8.29
N ARG A 76 12.33 -29.81 9.55
CA ARG A 76 11.31 -30.19 10.54
C ARG A 76 10.62 -28.95 11.11
N ARG A 77 9.42 -29.12 11.66
CA ARG A 77 8.71 -28.02 12.35
C ARG A 77 9.51 -27.45 13.51
N GLU A 78 10.18 -28.32 14.27
CA GLU A 78 11.06 -27.96 15.38
C GLU A 78 12.24 -27.09 14.91
N GLU A 79 12.84 -27.43 13.77
CA GLU A 79 13.97 -26.70 13.20
C GLU A 79 13.55 -25.31 12.73
N VAL A 80 12.41 -25.20 12.03
CA VAL A 80 11.88 -23.90 11.61
C VAL A 80 11.52 -23.05 12.83
N ALA A 81 10.87 -23.64 13.83
CA ALA A 81 10.49 -22.93 15.05
C ALA A 81 11.71 -22.40 15.81
N GLN A 82 12.75 -23.23 15.96
CA GLN A 82 14.01 -22.84 16.59
C GLN A 82 14.70 -21.70 15.84
N LEU A 83 14.84 -21.82 14.51
CA LEU A 83 15.51 -20.81 13.68
C LEU A 83 14.71 -19.49 13.58
N ALA A 84 13.39 -19.56 13.65
CA ALA A 84 12.51 -18.39 13.65
C ALA A 84 12.32 -17.78 15.06
N GLY A 85 12.85 -18.40 16.12
CA GLY A 85 12.69 -17.91 17.49
C GLY A 85 11.25 -18.00 18.02
N VAL A 86 10.47 -18.99 17.57
CA VAL A 86 9.07 -19.20 17.94
C VAL A 86 8.87 -20.56 18.63
N GLY A 87 7.79 -20.72 19.39
CA GLY A 87 7.44 -22.00 19.98
C GLY A 87 7.07 -23.06 18.92
N VAL A 88 7.53 -24.30 19.09
CA VAL A 88 7.22 -25.43 18.19
C VAL A 88 5.72 -25.67 18.06
N THR A 89 4.99 -25.61 19.18
CA THR A 89 3.53 -25.73 19.23
C THR A 89 2.85 -24.62 18.44
N TRP A 90 3.36 -23.39 18.54
CA TRP A 90 2.84 -22.23 17.82
C TRP A 90 3.02 -22.39 16.30
N TYR A 91 4.23 -22.74 15.84
CA TYR A 91 4.50 -22.97 14.42
C TYR A 91 3.67 -24.15 13.87
N THR A 92 3.44 -25.18 14.69
CA THR A 92 2.56 -26.29 14.33
C THR A 92 1.11 -25.84 14.12
N TRP A 93 0.59 -24.94 14.97
CA TRP A 93 -0.76 -24.38 14.79
C TRP A 93 -0.87 -23.50 13.54
N LEU A 94 0.18 -22.74 13.22
CA LEU A 94 0.27 -21.97 11.98
C LEU A 94 0.22 -22.88 10.76
N GLU A 95 1.04 -23.94 10.73
CA GLU A 95 1.10 -24.91 9.63
C GLU A 95 -0.14 -25.83 9.54
N GLN A 96 -0.97 -25.86 10.59
CA GLN A 96 -2.28 -26.53 10.61
C GLN A 96 -3.43 -25.61 10.19
N GLY A 97 -3.18 -24.30 10.00
CA GLY A 97 -4.23 -23.33 9.65
C GLY A 97 -5.22 -23.10 10.79
N ARG A 98 -4.80 -23.26 12.06
CA ARG A 98 -5.65 -22.92 13.21
C ARG A 98 -5.86 -21.41 13.29
N ARG A 99 -6.94 -20.99 13.96
CA ARG A 99 -7.16 -19.57 14.29
C ARG A 99 -6.18 -19.16 15.40
N ILE A 100 -5.07 -18.58 14.99
CA ILE A 100 -4.06 -17.97 15.88
C ILE A 100 -3.75 -16.57 15.35
N ASN A 101 -3.46 -15.63 16.25
CA ASN A 101 -2.96 -14.32 15.86
C ASN A 101 -1.45 -14.43 15.61
N ALA A 102 -1.02 -14.14 14.39
CA ALA A 102 0.39 -14.07 14.03
C ALA A 102 0.79 -12.60 13.91
N SER A 103 1.79 -12.16 14.69
CA SER A 103 2.34 -10.82 14.51
C SER A 103 3.22 -10.77 13.26
N VAL A 104 3.38 -9.57 12.69
CA VAL A 104 4.23 -9.36 11.52
C VAL A 104 5.67 -9.80 11.81
N GLN A 105 6.21 -9.44 12.99
CA GLN A 105 7.55 -9.83 13.41
C GLN A 105 7.76 -11.36 13.37
N VAL A 106 6.74 -12.12 13.77
CA VAL A 106 6.78 -13.58 13.77
C VAL A 106 6.70 -14.13 12.34
N LEU A 107 5.86 -13.55 11.49
CA LEU A 107 5.79 -13.93 10.07
C LEU A 107 7.06 -13.57 9.30
N ASP A 108 7.70 -12.44 9.60
CA ASP A 108 9.01 -12.05 9.04
C ASP A 108 10.12 -13.01 9.48
N ALA A 109 10.12 -13.42 10.75
CA ALA A 109 11.07 -14.42 11.24
C ALA A 109 10.87 -15.75 10.49
N VAL A 110 9.63 -16.21 10.34
CA VAL A 110 9.30 -17.41 9.55
C VAL A 110 9.68 -17.24 8.07
N ALA A 111 9.43 -16.09 7.46
CA ALA A 111 9.77 -15.81 6.06
C ALA A 111 11.29 -15.82 5.83
N ARG A 112 12.08 -15.23 6.74
CA ARG A 112 13.55 -15.27 6.69
C ARG A 112 14.08 -16.68 6.88
N THR A 113 13.56 -17.42 7.85
CA THR A 113 13.96 -18.82 8.09
C THR A 113 13.64 -19.71 6.90
N LEU A 114 12.50 -19.50 6.24
CA LEU A 114 12.09 -20.23 5.04
C LEU A 114 12.69 -19.67 3.75
N ARG A 115 13.58 -18.67 3.84
CA ARG A 115 14.23 -17.99 2.72
C ARG A 115 13.22 -17.64 1.60
N LEU A 116 12.08 -17.07 2.00
CA LEU A 116 11.06 -16.65 1.05
C LEU A 116 11.57 -15.45 0.25
N ASP A 117 11.34 -15.47 -1.05
CA ASP A 117 11.52 -14.29 -1.89
C ASP A 117 10.42 -13.24 -1.64
N THR A 118 10.53 -12.08 -2.27
CA THR A 118 9.60 -10.97 -2.09
C THR A 118 8.15 -11.37 -2.38
N ALA A 119 7.90 -12.08 -3.48
CA ALA A 119 6.54 -12.47 -3.90
C ALA A 119 5.95 -13.55 -2.98
N GLU A 120 6.79 -14.49 -2.54
CA GLU A 120 6.44 -15.52 -1.57
C GLU A 120 6.10 -14.92 -0.20
N ARG A 121 6.82 -13.88 0.21
CA ARG A 121 6.57 -13.15 1.46
C ARG A 121 5.26 -12.36 1.39
N GLU A 122 5.00 -11.65 0.29
CA GLU A 122 3.73 -10.97 0.05
C GLU A 122 2.54 -11.95 0.03
N HIS A 123 2.73 -13.13 -0.54
CA HIS A 123 1.73 -14.19 -0.53
C HIS A 123 1.52 -14.75 0.89
N LEU A 124 2.57 -14.92 1.69
CA LEU A 124 2.47 -15.32 3.10
C LEU A 124 1.62 -14.33 3.91
N TYR A 125 1.91 -13.03 3.79
CA TYR A 125 1.18 -11.98 4.49
C TYR A 125 -0.29 -11.92 4.08
N ARG A 126 -0.56 -12.02 2.77
CA ARG A 126 -1.93 -12.16 2.26
C ARG A 126 -2.59 -13.41 2.81
N LEU A 127 -1.93 -14.56 2.93
CA LEU A 127 -2.58 -15.76 3.46
C LEU A 127 -2.80 -15.71 4.99
N ALA A 128 -1.94 -14.99 5.71
CA ALA A 128 -2.02 -14.81 7.16
C ALA A 128 -3.02 -13.73 7.61
N ASP A 129 -3.55 -12.93 6.68
CA ASP A 129 -4.44 -11.80 6.97
C ASP A 129 -3.76 -10.73 7.85
N VAL A 130 -2.46 -10.55 7.64
CA VAL A 130 -1.62 -9.59 8.36
C VAL A 130 -1.09 -8.55 7.37
N PRO A 131 -1.22 -7.23 7.64
CA PRO A 131 -0.61 -6.19 6.81
C PRO A 131 0.91 -6.37 6.72
N GLU A 132 1.49 -6.23 5.52
CA GLU A 132 2.93 -6.35 5.31
C GLU A 132 3.67 -5.19 6.00
N VAL A 133 4.63 -5.47 6.90
CA VAL A 133 5.60 -4.46 7.34
C VAL A 133 6.79 -4.53 6.40
N ARG A 134 6.83 -3.64 5.41
CA ARG A 134 8.06 -3.43 4.63
C ARG A 134 9.06 -2.63 5.48
N PRO A 135 10.32 -3.09 5.65
CA PRO A 135 11.40 -2.17 6.01
C PRO A 135 11.55 -1.19 4.86
N LEU A 136 11.56 0.12 5.13
CA LEU A 136 11.75 1.18 4.13
C LEU A 136 13.09 1.02 3.42
N PRO A 137 13.12 0.61 2.14
CA PRO A 137 14.27 0.85 1.30
C PRO A 137 14.13 2.30 0.76
N GLY A 138 15.24 2.88 0.33
CA GLY A 138 15.22 4.10 -0.49
C GLY A 138 14.45 3.89 -1.80
N CYS A 139 14.67 4.77 -2.77
CA CYS A 139 13.96 4.85 -4.05
C CYS A 139 13.83 3.55 -4.88
N ASP A 140 14.50 2.47 -4.49
CA ASP A 140 14.64 1.20 -5.21
C ASP A 140 13.48 0.19 -4.97
N ALA A 141 12.46 0.54 -4.18
CA ALA A 141 11.31 -0.34 -3.91
C ALA A 141 10.11 -0.14 -4.84
N LEU A 142 10.19 0.83 -5.76
CA LEU A 142 9.17 1.16 -6.75
C LEU A 142 9.48 0.48 -8.08
N GLU A 143 8.45 0.10 -8.83
CA GLU A 143 8.64 -0.48 -10.15
C GLU A 143 9.27 0.53 -11.13
N PRO A 144 10.13 0.08 -12.07
CA PRO A 144 10.80 0.95 -13.04
C PRO A 144 9.85 1.87 -13.81
N GLU A 145 8.65 1.39 -14.11
CA GLU A 145 7.59 2.12 -14.82
C GLU A 145 7.14 3.37 -14.05
N ILE A 146 7.17 3.35 -12.71
CA ILE A 146 6.83 4.52 -11.91
C ILE A 146 7.89 5.61 -12.07
N HIS A 147 9.16 5.23 -12.18
CA HIS A 147 10.25 6.17 -12.45
C HIS A 147 10.14 6.76 -13.87
N GLU A 148 9.79 5.94 -14.86
CA GLU A 148 9.53 6.40 -16.23
C GLU A 148 8.36 7.39 -16.29
N ILE A 149 7.26 7.10 -15.59
CA ILE A 149 6.12 8.01 -15.50
C ILE A 149 6.54 9.33 -14.84
N LEU A 150 7.28 9.28 -13.73
CA LEU A 150 7.77 10.48 -13.05
C LEU A 150 8.62 11.36 -13.98
N ALA A 151 9.53 10.76 -14.75
CA ALA A 151 10.36 11.49 -15.71
C ALA A 151 9.54 12.15 -16.84
N ASN A 152 8.48 11.50 -17.30
CA ASN A 152 7.62 12.02 -18.37
C ASN A 152 6.60 13.08 -17.90
N LEU A 153 6.56 13.39 -16.60
CA LEU A 153 5.72 14.48 -16.07
C LEU A 153 6.38 15.86 -16.17
N ASP A 154 7.63 15.94 -16.63
CA ASP A 154 8.34 17.21 -16.78
C ASP A 154 7.58 18.18 -17.70
N PRO A 155 7.49 19.48 -17.36
CA PRO A 155 8.15 20.16 -16.23
C PRO A 155 7.33 20.22 -14.93
N LEU A 156 6.30 19.39 -14.76
CA LEU A 156 5.46 19.40 -13.55
C LEU A 156 6.18 18.72 -12.38
N PRO A 157 6.32 19.37 -11.20
CA PRO A 157 6.86 18.71 -10.02
C PRO A 157 6.00 17.51 -9.60
N ALA A 158 6.62 16.34 -9.50
CA ALA A 158 5.97 15.09 -9.12
C ALA A 158 6.81 14.25 -8.16
N ALA A 159 6.13 13.61 -7.21
CA ALA A 159 6.74 12.75 -6.20
C ALA A 159 5.82 11.60 -5.77
N VAL A 160 6.42 10.54 -5.23
CA VAL A 160 5.73 9.38 -4.65
C VAL A 160 5.94 9.35 -3.15
N TYR A 161 4.85 9.16 -2.41
CA TYR A 161 4.84 9.08 -0.95
C TYR A 161 4.17 7.81 -0.46
N ASN A 162 4.58 7.33 0.70
CA ASN A 162 3.74 6.39 1.47
C ASN A 162 2.68 7.12 2.31
N THR A 163 1.84 6.35 3.01
CA THR A 163 0.82 6.87 3.93
C THR A 163 1.40 7.78 5.03
N ARG A 164 2.64 7.56 5.47
CA ARG A 164 3.33 8.35 6.51
C ARG A 164 3.97 9.64 5.98
N TYR A 165 3.86 9.94 4.69
CA TYR A 165 4.55 11.04 4.00
C TYR A 165 6.07 10.86 3.84
N ASP A 166 6.58 9.63 3.94
CA ASP A 166 7.97 9.36 3.54
C ASP A 166 8.08 9.55 2.02
N LEU A 167 9.09 10.30 1.59
CA LEU A 167 9.33 10.55 0.17
C LEU A 167 10.08 9.36 -0.42
N LEU A 168 9.42 8.64 -1.34
CA LEU A 168 9.93 7.40 -1.93
C LEU A 168 10.61 7.61 -3.28
N ALA A 169 10.08 8.50 -4.13
CA ALA A 169 10.70 8.88 -5.41
C ALA A 169 10.20 10.25 -5.85
N TRP A 170 10.91 10.88 -6.80
CA TRP A 170 10.62 12.22 -7.28
C TRP A 170 11.26 12.47 -8.65
N ASN A 171 10.71 13.42 -9.41
CA ASN A 171 11.33 13.92 -10.64
C ASN A 171 12.19 15.17 -10.41
N VAL A 172 12.86 15.63 -11.47
CA VAL A 172 13.80 16.76 -11.38
C VAL A 172 13.10 18.07 -10.98
N PRO A 173 11.93 18.45 -11.53
CA PRO A 173 11.20 19.64 -11.07
C PRO A 173 10.79 19.59 -9.61
N TYR A 174 10.48 18.39 -9.09
CA TYR A 174 10.21 18.22 -7.67
C TYR A 174 11.45 18.45 -6.80
N ALA A 175 12.61 17.92 -7.20
CA ALA A 175 13.86 18.15 -6.49
C ALA A 175 14.29 19.62 -6.51
N ALA A 176 14.03 20.32 -7.62
CA ALA A 176 14.29 21.75 -7.76
C ALA A 176 13.40 22.57 -6.82
N LEU A 177 12.12 22.20 -6.68
CA LEU A 177 11.17 22.91 -5.82
C LEU A 177 11.33 22.57 -4.32
N PHE A 178 11.74 21.34 -3.98
CA PHE A 178 11.88 20.88 -2.59
C PHE A 178 13.28 20.29 -2.29
N PRO A 179 14.36 21.07 -2.47
CA PRO A 179 15.71 20.55 -2.41
C PRO A 179 16.09 20.07 -1.00
N GLY A 180 15.57 20.71 0.05
CA GLY A 180 15.78 20.29 1.45
C GLY A 180 15.12 18.96 1.79
N LEU A 181 13.96 18.65 1.18
CA LEU A 181 13.27 17.38 1.38
C LEU A 181 13.97 16.23 0.70
N VAL A 182 14.40 16.44 -0.54
CA VAL A 182 15.13 15.45 -1.33
C VAL A 182 16.49 15.12 -0.72
N ARG A 183 17.23 16.13 -0.23
CA ARG A 183 18.54 15.93 0.42
C ARG A 183 18.46 15.37 1.84
N GLY A 184 17.29 15.41 2.48
CA GLY A 184 17.12 14.87 3.82
C GLY A 184 17.52 13.40 3.89
N GLU A 185 18.23 13.02 4.97
CA GLU A 185 18.38 11.62 5.38
C GLU A 185 17.17 11.20 6.21
N PRO A 186 16.77 9.92 6.23
CA PRO A 186 15.73 9.45 7.15
C PRO A 186 16.09 9.77 8.62
N PRO A 187 15.16 10.32 9.43
CA PRO A 187 13.72 10.53 9.18
C PRO A 187 13.37 11.86 8.48
N GLY A 188 14.34 12.74 8.23
CA GLY A 188 14.15 14.05 7.60
C GLY A 188 13.69 14.01 6.13
N ARG A 189 13.77 12.85 5.46
CA ARG A 189 13.14 12.59 4.14
C ARG A 189 11.64 12.28 4.27
N ASN A 190 10.92 13.15 4.94
CA ASN A 190 9.48 13.00 5.18
C ASN A 190 8.81 14.38 5.14
N ALA A 191 7.77 14.51 4.30
CA ALA A 191 7.17 15.82 4.04
C ALA A 191 6.42 16.38 5.26
N ILE A 192 5.73 15.54 6.06
CA ILE A 192 5.07 16.03 7.27
C ILE A 192 6.09 16.37 8.35
N TRP A 193 7.16 15.59 8.47
CA TRP A 193 8.26 15.91 9.38
C TRP A 193 8.84 17.29 9.09
N GLN A 194 9.25 17.55 7.84
CA GLN A 194 9.79 18.86 7.46
C GLN A 194 8.80 20.00 7.63
N CYS A 195 7.51 19.77 7.34
CA CYS A 195 6.46 20.78 7.53
C CYS A 195 6.40 21.30 8.98
N PHE A 196 6.68 20.45 9.97
CA PHE A 196 6.56 20.77 11.39
C PHE A 196 7.89 21.03 12.11
N THR A 197 9.04 20.60 11.57
CA THR A 197 10.35 20.75 12.23
C THR A 197 11.31 21.69 11.48
N CYS A 198 11.07 22.00 10.22
CA CYS A 198 11.95 22.88 9.45
C CYS A 198 11.72 24.35 9.87
N PRO A 199 12.78 25.14 10.15
CA PRO A 199 12.65 26.57 10.42
C PRO A 199 11.92 27.31 9.30
N THR A 200 11.17 28.37 9.63
CA THR A 200 10.32 29.10 8.67
C THR A 200 11.10 29.65 7.46
N CYS A 201 12.37 30.01 7.61
CA CYS A 201 13.23 30.47 6.52
C CYS A 201 13.56 29.39 5.48
N CYS A 202 13.51 28.11 5.88
CA CYS A 202 13.86 26.95 5.08
C CYS A 202 12.63 26.08 4.74
N ASN A 203 11.49 26.34 5.39
CA ASN A 203 10.29 25.55 5.24
C ASN A 203 9.53 25.99 3.98
N PRO A 204 9.47 25.13 2.94
CA PRO A 204 8.81 25.51 1.70
C PRO A 204 7.29 25.49 1.81
N PHE A 205 6.72 24.89 2.87
CA PHE A 205 5.28 24.86 3.09
C PHE A 205 4.85 26.18 3.75
N VAL A 206 4.09 27.00 3.02
CA VAL A 206 3.53 28.24 3.58
C VAL A 206 2.41 27.88 4.55
N ASP A 207 2.47 28.43 5.75
CA ASP A 207 1.57 28.12 6.85
C ASP A 207 0.14 28.64 6.64
N ALA A 208 -0.63 27.90 5.85
CA ALA A 208 -2.07 27.82 6.05
C ALA A 208 -2.30 26.79 7.16
N VAL A 209 -2.74 27.24 8.34
CA VAL A 209 -3.12 26.37 9.47
C VAL A 209 -3.98 25.19 9.02
N ASP A 210 -4.87 25.44 8.05
CA ASP A 210 -5.75 24.45 7.44
C ASP A 210 -5.00 23.32 6.72
N GLU A 211 -3.89 23.59 6.02
CA GLU A 211 -3.14 22.54 5.31
C GLU A 211 -2.37 21.66 6.30
N ARG A 212 -1.79 22.25 7.36
CA ARG A 212 -1.14 21.47 8.43
C ARG A 212 -2.13 20.57 9.15
N ALA A 213 -3.29 21.11 9.56
CA ALA A 213 -4.34 20.34 10.19
C ALA A 213 -4.80 19.18 9.29
N LEU A 214 -4.93 19.43 8.00
CA LEU A 214 -5.33 18.43 7.02
C LEU A 214 -4.27 17.34 6.79
N MET A 215 -2.99 17.69 6.78
CA MET A 215 -1.90 16.72 6.72
C MET A 215 -1.90 15.81 7.95
N VAL A 216 -2.13 16.38 9.15
CA VAL A 216 -2.28 15.63 10.40
C VAL A 216 -3.49 14.71 10.36
N ALA A 217 -4.64 15.20 9.91
CA ALA A 217 -5.86 14.42 9.79
C ALA A 217 -5.73 13.26 8.77
N THR A 218 -4.98 13.49 7.69
CA THR A 218 -4.67 12.46 6.69
C THR A 218 -3.70 11.42 7.24
N LEU A 219 -2.66 11.83 7.97
CA LEU A 219 -1.73 10.92 8.65
C LEU A 219 -2.50 10.03 9.65
N ARG A 220 -3.41 10.63 10.43
CA ARG A 220 -4.23 9.92 11.43
C ARG A 220 -5.15 8.88 10.79
N ALA A 221 -5.76 9.19 9.64
CA ALA A 221 -6.54 8.23 8.87
C ALA A 221 -5.72 7.00 8.45
N GLY A 222 -4.44 7.21 8.13
CA GLY A 222 -3.48 6.14 7.84
C GLY A 222 -3.06 5.34 9.08
N PHE A 223 -2.78 6.04 10.17
CA PHE A 223 -2.26 5.49 11.42
C PHE A 223 -3.14 4.38 12.01
N VAL A 224 -4.47 4.45 11.85
CA VAL A 224 -5.40 3.42 12.38
C VAL A 224 -5.06 2.01 11.86
N ARG A 225 -4.58 1.88 10.62
CA ARG A 225 -4.19 0.58 10.04
C ARG A 225 -2.87 0.04 10.60
N HIS A 226 -2.11 0.88 11.27
CA HIS A 226 -0.77 0.61 11.79
C HIS A 226 -0.69 0.72 13.32
N LEU A 227 -1.84 0.64 14.02
CA LEU A 227 -1.88 0.60 15.48
C LEU A 227 -1.13 -0.62 16.01
N GLY A 228 -0.25 -0.41 16.99
CA GLY A 228 0.62 -1.45 17.52
C GLY A 228 1.89 -1.70 16.70
N GLU A 229 2.11 -0.97 15.59
CA GLU A 229 3.39 -1.00 14.86
C GLU A 229 4.38 0.00 15.50
N PRO A 230 5.51 -0.46 16.08
CA PRO A 230 6.44 0.42 16.80
C PRO A 230 7.00 1.55 15.93
N SER A 231 7.21 1.31 14.64
CA SER A 231 7.75 2.30 13.70
C SER A 231 6.81 3.49 13.45
N TRP A 232 5.49 3.28 13.54
CA TRP A 232 4.49 4.32 13.40
C TRP A 232 4.25 5.05 14.71
N GLU A 233 4.15 4.31 15.81
CA GLU A 233 4.00 4.88 17.15
C GLU A 233 5.21 5.74 17.52
N ASP A 234 6.43 5.27 17.25
CA ASP A 234 7.65 6.04 17.46
C ASP A 234 7.73 7.27 16.57
N PHE A 235 7.26 7.19 15.32
CA PHE A 235 7.24 8.34 14.42
C PHE A 235 6.34 9.45 14.97
N VAL A 236 5.10 9.11 15.33
CA VAL A 236 4.14 10.08 15.91
C VAL A 236 4.67 10.63 17.22
N ARG A 237 5.17 9.76 18.12
CA ARG A 237 5.74 10.16 19.41
C ARG A 237 6.90 11.13 19.25
N ARG A 238 7.83 10.86 18.32
CA ARG A 238 8.98 11.74 18.05
C ARG A 238 8.51 13.06 17.45
N LEU A 239 7.63 13.05 16.46
CA LEU A 239 7.15 14.27 15.81
C LEU A 239 6.36 15.16 16.81
N SER A 240 5.54 14.58 17.67
CA SER A 240 4.87 15.30 18.77
C SER A 240 5.84 15.91 19.78
N LYS A 241 7.00 15.29 20.00
CA LYS A 241 8.04 15.85 20.87
C LYS A 241 8.75 17.04 20.20
N GLU A 242 9.03 16.94 18.91
CA GLU A 242 9.74 17.99 18.16
C GLU A 242 8.83 19.19 17.83
N SER A 243 7.50 19.00 17.77
CA SER A 243 6.57 20.07 17.40
C SER A 243 5.33 20.11 18.30
N PRO A 244 5.23 21.09 19.22
CA PRO A 244 4.03 21.31 20.03
C PRO A 244 2.78 21.56 19.19
N THR A 245 2.93 22.22 18.03
CA THR A 245 1.84 22.45 17.08
C THR A 245 1.30 21.14 16.51
N PHE A 246 2.19 20.22 16.11
CA PHE A 246 1.77 18.88 15.68
C PHE A 246 1.07 18.13 16.82
N ALA A 247 1.62 18.19 18.04
CA ALA A 247 1.04 17.49 19.19
C ALA A 247 -0.40 17.97 19.49
N ALA A 248 -0.64 19.28 19.42
CA ALA A 248 -1.97 19.86 19.58
C ALA A 248 -2.93 19.38 18.48
N MET A 249 -2.57 19.53 17.21
CA MET A 249 -3.41 19.09 16.08
C MET A 249 -3.65 17.57 16.10
N TRP A 250 -2.65 16.78 16.52
CA TRP A 250 -2.81 15.34 16.66
C TRP A 250 -3.83 15.02 17.75
N ALA A 251 -3.82 15.74 18.87
CA ALA A 251 -4.76 15.53 19.98
C ALA A 251 -6.22 15.87 19.62
N ASP A 252 -6.49 16.63 18.55
CA ASP A 252 -7.86 16.95 18.11
C ASP A 252 -8.58 15.77 17.42
N HIS A 253 -7.87 14.67 17.14
CA HIS A 253 -8.44 13.44 16.58
C HIS A 253 -9.13 13.57 15.21
N GLU A 254 -8.95 14.67 14.49
CA GLU A 254 -9.52 14.91 13.17
C GLU A 254 -9.04 13.89 12.11
N VAL A 255 -9.91 13.55 11.15
CA VAL A 255 -9.63 12.53 10.12
C VAL A 255 -10.04 13.03 8.75
N ALA A 256 -9.13 12.94 7.78
CA ALA A 256 -9.38 13.41 6.41
C ALA A 256 -8.85 12.44 5.36
N ARG A 257 -9.43 12.49 4.15
CA ARG A 257 -8.92 11.75 2.99
C ARG A 257 -7.97 12.62 2.17
N PRO A 258 -6.92 12.05 1.56
CA PRO A 258 -6.16 12.73 0.51
C PRO A 258 -7.10 13.19 -0.61
N GLY A 259 -6.84 14.36 -1.19
CA GLY A 259 -7.62 14.88 -2.30
C GLY A 259 -6.89 15.99 -3.04
N THR A 260 -7.50 16.50 -4.10
CA THR A 260 -6.95 17.64 -4.84
C THR A 260 -6.99 18.89 -3.98
N ARG A 261 -5.90 19.67 -3.95
CA ARG A 261 -5.75 20.87 -3.11
C ARG A 261 -5.08 22.00 -3.87
N MET A 262 -5.32 23.24 -3.44
CA MET A 262 -4.42 24.34 -3.74
C MET A 262 -3.30 24.36 -2.70
N LYS A 263 -2.05 24.44 -3.14
CA LYS A 263 -0.87 24.58 -2.30
C LYS A 263 -0.12 25.85 -2.67
N ILE A 264 0.36 26.54 -1.65
CA ILE A 264 1.21 27.71 -1.78
C ILE A 264 2.53 27.34 -1.14
N PHE A 265 3.60 27.40 -1.93
CA PHE A 265 4.95 27.12 -1.48
C PHE A 265 5.79 28.39 -1.48
N GLN A 266 6.67 28.54 -0.50
CA GLN A 266 7.65 29.62 -0.48
C GLN A 266 9.02 29.03 -0.78
N HIS A 267 9.52 29.30 -2.00
CA HIS A 267 10.89 28.97 -2.35
C HIS A 267 11.77 30.19 -2.08
N SER A 268 12.91 29.99 -1.42
CA SER A 268 13.79 31.09 -1.01
C SER A 268 14.38 31.88 -2.18
N VAL A 269 14.58 31.22 -3.33
CA VAL A 269 15.24 31.82 -4.50
C VAL A 269 14.24 32.50 -5.43
N VAL A 270 13.11 31.84 -5.72
CA VAL A 270 12.14 32.31 -6.72
C VAL A 270 10.87 32.90 -6.11
N GLY A 271 10.74 32.86 -4.78
CA GLY A 271 9.57 33.34 -4.07
C GLY A 271 8.41 32.34 -4.09
N THR A 272 7.19 32.88 -4.12
CA THR A 272 5.97 32.08 -3.97
C THR A 272 5.62 31.28 -5.22
N VAL A 273 5.34 29.99 -5.07
CA VAL A 273 4.85 29.09 -6.14
C VAL A 273 3.47 28.58 -5.74
N ARG A 274 2.47 28.83 -6.59
CA ARG A 274 1.09 28.34 -6.39
C ARG A 274 0.83 27.17 -7.30
N ALA A 275 0.42 26.05 -6.73
CA ALA A 275 0.15 24.84 -7.49
C ALA A 275 -1.10 24.12 -6.99
N ARG A 276 -1.82 23.50 -7.92
CA ARG A 276 -2.84 22.51 -7.61
C ARG A 276 -2.16 21.15 -7.43
N SER A 277 -2.26 20.60 -6.24
CA SER A 277 -1.81 19.25 -5.90
C SER A 277 -2.89 18.25 -6.32
N THR A 278 -2.54 17.31 -7.20
CA THR A 278 -3.39 16.16 -7.56
C THR A 278 -2.76 14.89 -7.02
N SER A 279 -3.51 14.11 -6.24
CA SER A 279 -3.04 12.88 -5.60
C SER A 279 -3.68 11.66 -6.26
N MET A 280 -2.86 10.71 -6.68
CA MET A 280 -3.28 9.47 -7.34
C MET A 280 -2.73 8.28 -6.56
N ALA A 281 -3.61 7.38 -6.09
CA ALA A 281 -3.17 6.15 -5.43
C ALA A 281 -2.50 5.22 -6.44
N LEU A 282 -1.38 4.61 -6.05
CA LEU A 282 -0.74 3.56 -6.83
C LEU A 282 -1.24 2.20 -6.37
N ALA A 283 -1.43 1.28 -7.31
CA ALA A 283 -1.84 -0.09 -6.98
C ALA A 283 -0.70 -0.87 -6.28
N THR A 284 0.54 -0.61 -6.71
CA THR A 284 1.75 -1.25 -6.21
C THR A 284 2.88 -0.21 -6.08
N PRO A 285 3.62 -0.19 -4.96
CA PRO A 285 3.34 -0.93 -3.74
C PRO A 285 2.08 -0.36 -3.02
N PRO A 286 1.37 -1.18 -2.23
CA PRO A 286 0.22 -0.71 -1.46
C PRO A 286 0.58 0.49 -0.60
N GLU A 287 -0.42 1.31 -0.26
CA GLU A 287 -0.24 2.45 0.64
C GLU A 287 0.72 3.54 0.11
N THR A 288 0.89 3.59 -1.21
CA THR A 288 1.62 4.66 -1.89
C THR A 288 0.73 5.49 -2.80
N ARG A 289 1.15 6.73 -3.01
CA ARG A 289 0.47 7.68 -3.88
C ARG A 289 1.48 8.54 -4.62
N MET A 290 1.18 8.82 -5.87
CA MET A 290 1.85 9.85 -6.65
C MET A 290 1.13 11.18 -6.44
N VAL A 291 1.90 12.24 -6.24
CA VAL A 291 1.41 13.61 -6.12
C VAL A 291 2.06 14.44 -7.21
N VAL A 292 1.23 15.11 -8.02
CA VAL A 292 1.66 16.03 -9.08
C VAL A 292 1.21 17.43 -8.74
N TYR A 293 2.11 18.40 -8.88
CA TYR A 293 1.84 19.82 -8.63
C TYR A 293 1.70 20.55 -9.98
N THR A 294 0.48 20.91 -10.33
CA THR A 294 0.19 21.70 -11.54
C THR A 294 0.23 23.19 -11.21
N PRO A 295 1.13 24.00 -11.80
CA PRO A 295 1.16 25.45 -11.57
C PRO A 295 -0.19 26.10 -11.86
N MET A 296 -0.60 27.04 -10.99
CA MET A 296 -1.92 27.69 -11.12
C MET A 296 -1.90 28.94 -12.01
N ASP A 297 -0.72 29.50 -12.24
CA ASP A 297 -0.50 30.69 -13.05
C ASP A 297 0.83 30.56 -13.81
N GLU A 298 1.00 31.41 -14.83
CA GLU A 298 2.20 31.40 -15.68
C GLU A 298 3.44 31.82 -14.91
N GLU A 299 3.28 32.67 -13.89
CA GLU A 299 4.38 33.11 -13.01
C GLU A 299 4.96 31.92 -12.23
N SER A 300 4.11 31.10 -11.61
CA SER A 300 4.52 29.88 -10.88
C SER A 300 5.13 28.84 -11.81
N ARG A 301 4.64 28.74 -13.06
CA ARG A 301 5.23 27.88 -14.08
C ARG A 301 6.64 28.36 -14.45
N ALA A 302 6.78 29.63 -14.78
CA ALA A 302 8.07 30.24 -15.12
C ALA A 302 9.08 30.11 -13.99
N ARG A 303 8.65 30.26 -12.73
CA ARG A 303 9.51 30.03 -11.54
C ARG A 303 10.05 28.61 -11.45
N ILE A 304 9.20 27.60 -11.70
CA ILE A 304 9.63 26.19 -11.69
C ILE A 304 10.59 25.92 -12.85
N THR A 305 10.30 26.40 -14.05
CA THR A 305 11.22 26.27 -15.20
C THR A 305 12.55 26.97 -14.92
N TRP A 306 12.53 28.16 -14.33
CA TRP A 306 13.76 28.87 -13.98
C TRP A 306 14.62 28.09 -12.98
N LEU A 307 14.02 27.45 -11.97
CA LEU A 307 14.74 26.58 -11.03
C LEU A 307 15.37 25.36 -11.72
N MET A 308 14.73 24.83 -12.76
CA MET A 308 15.26 23.73 -13.56
C MET A 308 16.48 24.15 -14.38
N ASP A 309 16.42 25.36 -14.94
CA ASP A 309 17.50 25.92 -15.77
C ASP A 309 18.69 26.42 -14.93
N HIS A 310 18.50 26.66 -13.63
CA HIS A 310 19.52 27.16 -12.70
C HIS A 310 19.68 26.24 -11.47
N PRO A 311 20.11 24.97 -11.63
CA PRO A 311 20.22 24.00 -10.54
C PRO A 311 21.24 24.39 -9.46
N GLU A 312 22.16 25.31 -9.77
CA GLU A 312 23.12 25.91 -8.83
C GLU A 312 22.48 26.95 -7.90
N ALA A 313 21.31 27.49 -8.25
CA ALA A 313 20.64 28.51 -7.48
C ALA A 313 20.14 27.91 -6.16
N ARG A 314 20.92 28.12 -5.10
CA ARG A 314 20.63 27.59 -3.78
C ARG A 314 20.05 28.66 -2.87
N PRO A 315 19.20 28.25 -1.93
CA PRO A 315 18.84 29.11 -0.82
C PRO A 315 20.07 29.64 -0.10
N ASP A 316 20.15 30.97 0.08
CA ASP A 316 21.18 31.61 0.89
C ASP A 316 20.78 31.54 2.37
N HIS A 317 20.93 30.37 2.98
CA HIS A 317 20.78 30.21 4.42
C HIS A 317 21.59 29.04 4.96
N THR A 318 22.18 29.25 6.14
CA THR A 318 23.01 28.29 6.88
C THR A 318 22.24 27.83 8.12
N HIS A 319 21.86 26.55 8.15
CA HIS A 319 21.26 25.87 9.31
C HIS A 319 21.77 24.44 9.41
#